data_AF-A0AAV9J8I3-F1
#
_entry.id   AF-A0AAV9J8I3-F1
#
_cell.length_a   1.000
_cell.length_b   1.000
_cell.length_c   1.000
_cell.angle_alpha   90.00
_cell.angle_beta   90.00
_cell.angle_gamma   90.00
#
_symmetry.space_group_name_H-M   'P 1'
#
loop_
_entity.id
_entity.type
_entity.pdbx_description
1 polymer ?
#
loop_
_entity_poly.entity_id
_entity_poly.type
_entity_poly.pdbx_seq_one_letter_code
_entity_poly.pdbx_strand_id
1 'polypeptide(L)'
;MGLRILHKHRSLRLEKQQRLEDEARRSEYAQARIRAEVQRRKEAERERQRQVRREQEVREQEESARATQKAKEHSQRQQDAFKAQQKQEDRRMYQQWREMCDIIFTHPAQATRIPEPPNWPCGDIGCTVPRKLKACRHNLERFFSATGDIQLTLNEERLRWSPNRRVFAELENNGVKGAGGMATELFQVMGSLRSE
;
A
#
# COMPACT_ATOMS: atom_id res chain seq x y z
N MET A 1 4.27 -32.56 106.45
CA MET A 1 4.88 -32.98 105.15
C MET A 1 4.00 -32.71 103.91
N GLY A 2 2.72 -32.32 104.02
CA GLY A 2 1.83 -32.14 102.84
C GLY A 2 2.13 -30.95 101.91
N LEU A 3 2.73 -29.86 102.41
CA LEU A 3 2.98 -28.65 101.61
C LEU A 3 4.03 -28.83 100.49
N ARG A 4 5.01 -29.73 100.66
CA ARG A 4 6.04 -30.01 99.63
C ARG A 4 5.50 -30.83 98.45
N ILE A 5 4.50 -31.68 98.68
CA ILE A 5 3.88 -32.53 97.65
C ILE A 5 2.99 -31.68 96.73
N LEU A 6 2.23 -30.73 97.30
CA LEU A 6 1.42 -29.76 96.55
C LEU A 6 2.27 -28.84 95.66
N HIS A 7 3.44 -28.41 96.14
CA HIS A 7 4.34 -27.56 95.37
C HIS A 7 4.97 -28.31 94.17
N LYS A 8 5.31 -29.59 94.34
CA LYS A 8 5.85 -30.46 93.28
C LYS A 8 4.80 -30.74 92.18
N HIS A 9 3.55 -30.97 92.57
CA HIS A 9 2.44 -31.14 91.63
C HIS A 9 2.11 -29.87 90.84
N ARG A 10 2.21 -28.70 91.46
CA ARG A 10 2.03 -27.40 90.80
C ARG A 10 3.15 -27.12 89.78
N SER A 11 4.40 -27.43 90.13
CA SER A 11 5.55 -27.30 89.23
C SER A 11 5.42 -28.19 87.98
N LEU A 12 5.05 -29.46 88.15
CA LEU A 12 4.85 -30.40 87.04
C LEU A 12 3.71 -30.00 86.10
N ARG A 13 2.64 -29.39 86.64
CA ARG A 13 1.54 -28.85 85.82
C ARG A 13 2.00 -27.65 84.98
N LEU A 14 2.79 -26.74 85.57
CA LEU A 14 3.34 -25.58 84.87
C LEU A 14 4.31 -25.99 83.75
N GLU A 15 5.22 -26.94 84.02
CA GLU A 15 6.14 -27.47 83.00
C GLU A 15 5.40 -28.18 81.86
N LYS A 16 4.36 -28.96 82.18
CA LYS A 16 3.52 -29.60 81.16
C LYS A 16 2.79 -28.57 80.31
N GLN A 17 2.28 -27.50 80.93
CA GLN A 17 1.60 -26.42 80.24
C GLN A 17 2.56 -25.65 79.31
N GLN A 18 3.76 -25.32 79.78
CA GLN A 18 4.80 -24.70 78.95
C GLN A 18 5.21 -25.56 77.76
N ARG A 19 5.35 -26.88 77.93
CA ARG A 19 5.67 -27.79 76.81
C ARG A 19 4.56 -27.82 75.75
N LEU A 20 3.30 -27.83 76.17
CA LEU A 20 2.16 -27.78 75.26
C LEU A 20 2.10 -26.43 74.51
N GLU A 21 2.37 -25.32 75.19
CA GLU A 21 2.44 -23.99 74.58
C GLU A 21 3.61 -23.88 73.59
N ASP A 22 4.78 -24.41 73.93
CA ASP A 22 5.94 -24.45 73.04
C ASP A 22 5.71 -25.35 71.82
N GLU A 23 5.06 -26.50 72.00
CA GLU A 23 4.70 -27.41 70.93
C GLU A 23 3.64 -26.78 70.00
N ALA A 24 2.63 -26.09 70.57
CA ALA A 24 1.65 -25.32 69.81
C ALA A 24 2.32 -24.21 68.99
N ARG A 25 3.24 -23.45 69.59
CA ARG A 25 4.00 -22.38 68.92
C ARG A 25 4.87 -22.91 67.78
N ARG A 26 5.54 -24.06 67.99
CA ARG A 26 6.33 -24.73 66.95
C ARG A 26 5.45 -25.24 65.81
N SER A 27 4.29 -25.80 66.13
CA SER A 27 3.31 -26.27 65.15
C SER A 27 2.77 -25.10 64.31
N GLU A 28 2.40 -24.00 64.95
CA GLU A 28 1.93 -22.78 64.27
C GLU A 28 3.02 -22.19 63.36
N TYR A 29 4.26 -22.10 63.84
CA TYR A 29 5.39 -21.64 63.04
C TYR A 29 5.66 -22.56 61.83
N ALA A 30 5.57 -23.89 62.02
CA ALA A 30 5.71 -24.86 60.94
C ALA A 30 4.59 -24.70 59.89
N GLN A 31 3.34 -24.55 60.33
CA GLN A 31 2.20 -24.30 59.44
C GLN A 31 2.33 -22.97 58.70
N ALA A 32 2.77 -21.90 59.37
CA ALA A 32 3.01 -20.60 58.75
C ALA A 32 4.09 -20.69 57.66
N ARG A 33 5.19 -21.41 57.91
CA ARG A 33 6.23 -21.66 56.91
C ARG A 33 5.72 -22.43 55.70
N ILE A 34 4.91 -23.48 55.91
CA ILE A 34 4.32 -24.26 54.81
C ILE A 34 3.38 -23.36 53.98
N ARG A 35 2.53 -22.56 54.62
CA ARG A 35 1.62 -21.62 53.93
C ARG A 35 2.39 -20.58 53.11
N ALA A 36 3.44 -20.00 53.69
CA ALA A 36 4.30 -19.04 52.99
C ALA A 36 5.01 -19.67 51.77
N GLU A 37 5.47 -20.91 51.89
CA GLU A 37 6.09 -21.65 50.79
C GLU A 37 5.10 -21.94 49.66
N VAL A 38 3.90 -22.43 49.99
CA VAL A 38 2.84 -22.66 49.01
C VAL A 38 2.46 -21.37 48.30
N GLN A 39 2.37 -20.26 49.03
CA GLN A 39 2.05 -18.96 48.44
C GLN A 39 3.15 -18.49 47.47
N ARG A 40 4.42 -18.59 47.86
CA ARG A 40 5.55 -18.27 46.98
C ARG A 40 5.56 -19.10 45.71
N ARG A 41 5.26 -20.40 45.80
CA ARG A 41 5.15 -21.27 44.63
C ARG A 41 4.01 -20.88 43.70
N LYS A 42 2.84 -20.52 44.26
CA LYS A 42 1.70 -20.03 43.47
C LYS A 42 2.00 -18.70 42.77
N GLU A 43 2.69 -17.78 43.42
CA GLU A 43 3.10 -16.51 42.84
C GLU A 43 4.14 -16.71 41.73
N ALA A 44 5.14 -17.55 41.96
CA ALA A 44 6.13 -17.89 40.94
C ALA A 44 5.50 -18.55 39.71
N GLU A 45 4.54 -19.45 39.90
CA GLU A 45 3.80 -20.08 38.80
C GLU A 45 2.96 -19.07 38.01
N ARG A 46 2.26 -18.16 38.70
CA ARG A 46 1.51 -17.09 38.05
C ARG A 46 2.41 -16.17 37.23
N GLU A 47 3.60 -15.85 37.74
CA GLU A 47 4.54 -15.01 37.02
C GLU A 47 5.09 -15.71 35.77
N ARG A 48 5.41 -17.00 35.86
CA ARG A 48 5.78 -17.81 34.69
C ARG A 48 4.68 -17.83 33.62
N GLN A 49 3.43 -18.04 34.03
CA GLN A 49 2.28 -18.02 33.11
C GLN A 49 2.09 -16.65 32.45
N ARG A 50 2.27 -15.56 33.20
CA ARG A 50 2.24 -14.20 32.65
C ARG A 50 3.34 -13.97 31.64
N GLN A 51 4.55 -14.44 31.92
CA GLN A 51 5.68 -14.31 31.01
C GLN A 51 5.43 -15.09 29.70
N VAL A 52 5.00 -16.35 29.80
CA VAL A 52 4.67 -17.17 28.62
C VAL A 52 3.59 -16.51 27.78
N ARG A 53 2.53 -15.99 28.42
CA ARG A 53 1.46 -15.29 27.71
C ARG A 53 1.96 -14.03 27.00
N ARG A 54 2.82 -13.23 27.64
CA ARG A 54 3.43 -12.04 27.01
C ARG A 54 4.30 -12.44 25.82
N GLU A 55 5.09 -13.49 25.95
CA GLU A 55 5.93 -13.98 24.85
C GLU A 55 5.08 -14.49 23.67
N GLN A 56 3.95 -15.15 23.93
CA GLN A 56 3.00 -15.54 22.89
C GLN A 56 2.37 -14.33 22.20
N GLU A 57 1.87 -13.36 22.97
CA GLU A 57 1.29 -12.12 22.43
C GLU A 57 2.29 -11.36 21.55
N VAL A 58 3.56 -11.28 21.96
CA VAL A 58 4.62 -10.66 21.14
C VAL A 58 4.84 -11.43 19.84
N ARG A 59 4.94 -12.76 19.89
CA ARG A 59 5.12 -13.59 18.67
C ARG A 59 3.95 -13.45 17.71
N GLU A 60 2.73 -13.46 18.21
CA GLU A 60 1.52 -13.27 17.39
C GLU A 60 1.49 -11.88 16.74
N GLN A 61 1.87 -10.84 17.49
CA GLN A 61 1.99 -9.48 16.94
C GLN A 61 3.05 -9.38 15.85
N GLU A 62 4.23 -9.99 16.05
CA GLU A 62 5.29 -10.02 15.05
C GLU A 62 4.88 -10.78 13.78
N GLU A 63 4.20 -11.92 13.93
CA GLU A 63 3.71 -12.71 12.80
C GLU A 63 2.63 -11.95 12.02
N SER A 64 1.67 -11.34 12.71
CA SER A 64 0.63 -10.50 12.10
C SER A 64 1.21 -9.29 11.37
N ALA A 65 2.20 -8.62 11.96
CA ALA A 65 2.89 -7.50 11.33
C ALA A 65 3.63 -7.94 10.05
N ARG A 66 4.35 -9.07 10.09
CA ARG A 66 5.03 -9.64 8.92
C ARG A 66 4.05 -10.04 7.82
N ALA A 67 2.92 -10.67 8.17
CA ALA A 67 1.88 -11.05 7.22
C ALA A 67 1.29 -9.81 6.53
N THR A 68 0.98 -8.77 7.30
CA THR A 68 0.47 -7.50 6.79
C THR A 68 1.47 -6.82 5.85
N GLN A 69 2.75 -6.80 6.22
CA GLN A 69 3.80 -6.22 5.37
C GLN A 69 3.93 -6.99 4.05
N LYS A 70 3.97 -8.32 4.09
CA LYS A 70 4.01 -9.15 2.87
C LYS A 70 2.80 -8.92 1.97
N ALA A 71 1.61 -8.78 2.54
CA ALA A 71 0.39 -8.49 1.77
C ALA A 71 0.47 -7.11 1.08
N LYS A 72 0.96 -6.08 1.78
CA LYS A 72 1.19 -4.75 1.21
C LYS A 72 2.22 -4.78 0.08
N GLU A 73 3.36 -5.44 0.29
CA GLU A 73 4.40 -5.59 -0.74
C GLU A 73 3.88 -6.34 -1.98
N HIS A 74 3.09 -7.40 -1.77
CA HIS A 74 2.49 -8.14 -2.87
C HIS A 74 1.50 -7.29 -3.67
N SER A 75 0.62 -6.55 -2.99
CA SER A 75 -0.32 -5.63 -3.62
C SER A 75 0.41 -4.54 -4.42
N GLN A 76 1.46 -3.95 -3.84
CA GLN A 76 2.28 -2.94 -4.53
C GLN A 76 2.92 -3.52 -5.80
N ARG A 77 3.53 -4.71 -5.72
CA ARG A 77 4.12 -5.37 -6.90
C ARG A 77 3.10 -5.63 -8.00
N GLN A 78 1.88 -6.03 -7.65
CA GLN A 78 0.81 -6.20 -8.64
C GLN A 78 0.41 -4.88 -9.30
N GLN A 79 0.28 -3.81 -8.53
CA GLN A 79 -0.02 -2.48 -9.07
C GLN A 79 1.10 -1.97 -9.99
N ASP A 80 2.36 -2.17 -9.59
CA ASP A 80 3.51 -1.75 -10.39
C ASP A 80 3.61 -2.57 -11.69
N ALA A 81 3.37 -3.88 -11.63
CA ALA A 81 3.31 -4.74 -12.81
C ALA A 81 2.20 -4.32 -13.77
N PHE A 82 1.00 -4.01 -13.24
CA PHE A 82 -0.12 -3.52 -14.05
C PHE A 82 0.21 -2.18 -14.72
N LYS A 83 0.77 -1.21 -13.97
CA LYS A 83 1.20 0.08 -14.52
C LYS A 83 2.28 -0.07 -15.59
N ALA A 84 3.24 -0.98 -15.39
CA ALA A 84 4.28 -1.25 -16.36
C ALA A 84 3.71 -1.85 -17.66
N GLN A 85 2.80 -2.81 -17.54
CA GLN A 85 2.11 -3.41 -18.69
C GLN A 85 1.27 -2.36 -19.44
N GLN A 86 0.53 -1.52 -18.70
CA GLN A 86 -0.25 -0.44 -19.29
C GLN A 86 0.64 0.56 -20.04
N LYS A 87 1.79 0.94 -19.47
CA LYS A 87 2.76 1.82 -20.14
C LYS A 87 3.32 1.20 -21.42
N GLN A 88 3.59 -0.11 -21.42
CA GLN A 88 4.07 -0.82 -22.60
C GLN A 88 3.00 -0.85 -23.70
N GLU A 89 1.74 -1.09 -23.33
CA GLU A 89 0.62 -1.08 -24.25
C GLU A 89 0.39 0.31 -24.85
N ASP A 90 0.40 1.36 -24.02
CA ASP A 90 0.26 2.75 -24.45
C ASP A 90 1.38 3.13 -25.42
N ARG A 91 2.63 2.69 -25.16
CA ARG A 91 3.78 2.88 -26.05
C ARG A 91 3.59 2.18 -27.39
N ARG A 92 3.07 0.94 -27.39
CA ARG A 92 2.77 0.18 -28.62
C ARG A 92 1.72 0.91 -29.45
N MET A 93 0.63 1.38 -28.81
CA MET A 93 -0.40 2.14 -29.49
C MET A 93 0.16 3.45 -30.08
N TYR A 94 1.11 4.10 -29.39
CA TYR A 94 1.78 5.29 -29.91
C TYR A 94 2.56 5.00 -31.18
N GLN A 95 3.36 3.94 -31.19
CA GLN A 95 4.12 3.54 -32.37
C GLN A 95 3.21 3.24 -33.56
N GLN A 96 2.14 2.47 -33.35
CA GLN A 96 1.16 2.14 -34.40
C GLN A 96 0.48 3.39 -34.96
N TRP A 97 0.04 4.30 -34.08
CA TRP A 97 -0.57 5.55 -34.51
C TRP A 97 0.44 6.41 -35.29
N ARG A 98 1.68 6.52 -34.81
CA ARG A 98 2.75 7.27 -35.49
C ARG A 98 3.04 6.73 -36.88
N GLU A 99 3.12 5.41 -37.04
CA GLU A 99 3.30 4.73 -38.33
C GLU A 99 2.14 5.04 -39.29
N MET A 100 0.89 4.99 -38.81
CA MET A 100 -0.27 5.37 -39.62
C MET A 100 -0.20 6.83 -40.07
N CYS A 101 0.24 7.73 -39.18
CA CYS A 101 0.44 9.14 -39.52
C CYS A 101 1.57 9.33 -40.53
N ASP A 102 2.67 8.58 -40.41
CA ASP A 102 3.80 8.64 -41.33
C ASP A 102 3.38 8.26 -42.76
N ILE A 103 2.57 7.22 -42.92
CA ILE A 103 2.00 6.81 -44.22
C ILE A 103 1.21 7.97 -44.84
N ILE A 104 0.36 8.63 -44.06
CA ILE A 104 -0.51 9.71 -44.54
C ILE A 104 0.29 10.98 -44.86
N PHE A 105 1.31 11.31 -44.05
CA PHE A 105 2.16 12.46 -44.32
C PHE A 105 3.09 12.24 -45.52
N THR A 106 3.45 10.99 -45.82
CA THR A 106 4.26 10.63 -46.98
C THR A 106 3.42 10.54 -48.25
N HIS A 107 2.19 10.03 -48.15
CA HIS A 107 1.29 9.80 -49.27
C HIS A 107 -0.10 10.43 -49.05
N PRO A 108 -0.21 11.78 -48.97
CA PRO A 108 -1.47 12.45 -48.65
C PRO A 108 -2.56 12.23 -49.70
N ALA A 109 -2.20 11.93 -50.94
CA ALA A 109 -3.14 11.59 -52.02
C ALA A 109 -3.87 10.26 -51.83
N GLN A 110 -3.32 9.35 -51.03
CA GLN A 110 -3.90 8.02 -50.79
C GLN A 110 -4.69 7.97 -49.47
N ALA A 111 -4.65 9.04 -48.68
CA ALA A 111 -5.29 9.08 -47.39
C ALA A 111 -6.81 9.28 -47.55
N THR A 112 -7.59 8.42 -46.91
CA THR A 112 -9.06 8.53 -46.86
C THR A 112 -9.55 9.14 -45.54
N ARG A 113 -8.72 9.08 -44.49
CA ARG A 113 -8.99 9.62 -43.16
C ARG A 113 -7.67 9.91 -42.44
N ILE A 114 -7.71 10.81 -41.45
CA ILE A 114 -6.59 11.02 -40.53
C ILE A 114 -6.70 10.03 -39.36
N PRO A 115 -5.60 9.43 -38.89
CA PRO A 115 -5.61 8.52 -37.76
C PRO A 115 -5.89 9.31 -36.49
N GLU A 116 -6.96 8.95 -35.80
CA GLU A 116 -7.24 9.52 -34.49
C GLU A 116 -6.29 8.91 -33.45
N PRO A 117 -5.80 9.70 -32.48
CA PRO A 117 -5.06 9.17 -31.35
C PRO A 117 -5.98 8.24 -30.51
N PRO A 118 -5.40 7.26 -29.80
CA PRO A 118 -6.17 6.38 -28.92
C PRO A 118 -6.99 7.17 -27.89
N ASN A 119 -8.17 6.65 -27.59
CA ASN A 119 -9.11 7.25 -26.66
C ASN A 119 -9.51 6.23 -25.59
N TRP A 120 -9.38 6.62 -24.32
CA TRP A 120 -9.81 5.83 -23.17
C TRP A 120 -10.89 6.58 -22.39
N PRO A 121 -11.70 5.89 -21.57
CA PRO A 121 -12.56 6.56 -20.62
C PRO A 121 -11.75 7.49 -19.70
N CYS A 122 -12.10 8.77 -19.68
CA CYS A 122 -11.49 9.75 -18.79
C CYS A 122 -12.33 9.86 -17.51
N GLY A 123 -11.67 9.70 -16.36
CA GLY A 123 -12.32 9.79 -15.04
C GLY A 123 -12.39 11.20 -14.47
N ASP A 124 -11.79 12.19 -15.13
CA ASP A 124 -11.67 13.55 -14.60
C ASP A 124 -13.00 14.31 -14.74
N ILE A 125 -13.54 14.72 -13.60
CA ILE A 125 -14.80 15.47 -13.53
C ILE A 125 -14.59 16.84 -14.20
N GLY A 126 -15.44 17.15 -15.18
CA GLY A 126 -15.31 18.38 -15.97
C GLY A 126 -14.31 18.30 -17.13
N CYS A 127 -13.78 17.11 -17.42
CA CYS A 127 -12.98 16.89 -18.62
C CYS A 127 -13.81 17.20 -19.88
N THR A 128 -13.26 18.05 -20.75
CA THR A 128 -13.88 18.38 -22.03
C THR A 128 -13.12 17.69 -23.16
N VAL A 129 -13.88 17.07 -24.07
CA VAL A 129 -13.34 16.46 -25.29
C VAL A 129 -13.33 17.54 -26.38
N PRO A 130 -12.21 17.75 -27.09
CA PRO A 130 -12.16 18.66 -28.23
C PRO A 130 -13.20 18.31 -29.30
N ARG A 131 -13.57 19.25 -30.17
CA ARG A 131 -14.70 19.04 -31.10
C ARG A 131 -14.32 18.15 -32.29
N LYS A 132 -13.06 18.16 -32.70
CA LYS A 132 -12.51 17.41 -33.84
C LYS A 132 -11.71 16.19 -33.41
N LEU A 133 -11.29 16.10 -32.14
CA LEU A 133 -10.64 14.93 -31.56
C LEU A 133 -11.57 14.17 -30.62
N LYS A 134 -11.56 12.85 -30.69
CA LYS A 134 -12.26 12.01 -29.70
C LYS A 134 -11.49 11.86 -28.40
N ALA A 135 -10.18 12.11 -28.42
CA ALA A 135 -9.33 12.04 -27.24
C ALA A 135 -9.30 13.37 -26.51
N CYS A 136 -9.57 13.35 -25.20
CA CYS A 136 -9.39 14.50 -24.34
C CYS A 136 -7.90 14.80 -24.08
N ARG A 137 -7.63 15.94 -23.43
CA ARG A 137 -6.28 16.34 -23.01
C ARG A 137 -5.56 15.25 -22.20
N HIS A 138 -6.23 14.67 -21.19
CA HIS A 138 -5.61 13.65 -20.33
C HIS A 138 -5.27 12.36 -21.08
N ASN A 139 -6.08 11.99 -22.08
CA ASN A 139 -5.78 10.84 -22.93
C ASN A 139 -4.53 11.10 -23.77
N LEU A 140 -4.40 12.31 -24.33
CA LEU A 140 -3.21 12.71 -25.08
C LEU A 140 -1.97 12.80 -24.19
N GLU A 141 -2.11 13.33 -22.98
CA GLU A 141 -1.02 13.36 -22.00
C GLU A 141 -0.53 11.97 -21.65
N ARG A 142 -1.44 11.05 -21.28
CA ARG A 142 -1.13 9.64 -21.01
C ARG A 142 -0.43 8.99 -22.20
N PHE A 143 -0.96 9.23 -23.40
CA PHE A 143 -0.46 8.67 -24.63
C PHE A 143 0.98 9.11 -24.93
N PHE A 144 1.28 10.41 -24.85
CA PHE A 144 2.62 10.93 -25.08
C PHE A 144 3.58 10.60 -23.93
N SER A 145 3.10 10.53 -22.69
CA SER A 145 3.92 10.13 -21.53
C SER A 145 4.49 8.71 -21.64
N ALA A 146 3.82 7.83 -22.41
CA ALA A 146 4.27 6.45 -22.60
C ALA A 146 5.60 6.33 -23.39
N THR A 147 6.01 7.38 -24.10
CA THR A 147 7.20 7.41 -24.95
C THR A 147 8.53 7.54 -24.18
N GLY A 148 8.47 7.96 -22.91
CA GLY A 148 9.65 8.19 -22.07
C GLY A 148 10.02 9.66 -21.96
N ASP A 149 10.52 10.27 -23.04
CA ASP A 149 10.78 11.71 -23.11
C ASP A 149 9.56 12.43 -23.69
N ILE A 150 8.67 12.86 -22.80
CA ILE A 150 7.44 13.55 -23.18
C ILE A 150 7.72 14.89 -23.87
N GLN A 151 8.72 15.66 -23.43
CA GLN A 151 8.96 16.99 -23.97
C GLN A 151 9.52 16.92 -25.38
N LEU A 152 10.45 15.98 -25.63
CA LEU A 152 10.95 15.72 -26.96
C LEU A 152 9.82 15.27 -27.90
N THR A 153 9.03 14.28 -27.46
CA THR A 153 7.90 13.76 -28.25
C THR A 153 6.87 14.84 -28.58
N LEU A 154 6.47 15.64 -27.59
CA LEU A 154 5.52 16.74 -27.80
C LEU A 154 6.08 17.79 -28.78
N ASN A 155 7.38 18.06 -28.77
CA ASN A 155 7.99 18.99 -29.72
C ASN A 155 7.97 18.47 -31.15
N GLU A 156 8.36 17.21 -31.35
CA GLU A 156 8.33 16.56 -32.66
C GLU A 156 6.90 16.51 -33.22
N GLU A 157 5.96 16.03 -32.42
CA GLU A 157 4.57 15.88 -32.84
C GLU A 157 3.91 17.25 -33.06
N ARG A 158 4.16 18.25 -32.20
CA ARG A 158 3.63 19.60 -32.42
C ARG A 158 4.08 20.20 -33.75
N LEU A 159 5.36 20.06 -34.12
CA LEU A 159 5.83 20.54 -35.42
C LEU A 159 5.19 19.77 -36.57
N ARG A 160 5.05 18.45 -36.43
CA ARG A 160 4.42 17.56 -37.40
C ARG A 160 2.94 17.89 -37.64
N TRP A 161 2.21 18.28 -36.60
CA TRP A 161 0.80 18.64 -36.64
C TRP A 161 0.54 20.15 -36.78
N SER A 162 1.55 20.94 -37.15
CA SER A 162 1.37 22.38 -37.40
C SER A 162 0.32 22.64 -38.49
N PRO A 163 -0.73 23.44 -38.21
CA PRO A 163 -1.82 23.71 -39.17
C PRO A 163 -1.35 24.31 -40.50
N ASN A 164 -0.20 24.97 -40.49
CA ASN A 164 0.37 25.62 -41.68
C ASN A 164 1.11 24.64 -42.61
N ARG A 165 1.14 23.34 -42.32
CA ARG A 165 1.75 22.36 -43.24
C ARG A 165 0.86 22.16 -44.46
N ARG A 166 1.47 22.23 -45.64
CA ARG A 166 0.81 22.03 -46.95
C ARG A 166 0.07 20.69 -47.03
N VAL A 167 0.55 19.67 -46.32
CA VAL A 167 -0.06 18.34 -46.27
C VAL A 167 -1.53 18.36 -45.84
N PHE A 168 -1.93 19.25 -44.92
CA PHE A 168 -3.32 19.32 -44.47
C PHE A 168 -4.22 19.94 -45.54
N ALA A 169 -3.73 20.94 -46.29
CA ALA A 169 -4.45 21.49 -47.43
C ALA A 169 -4.59 20.45 -48.55
N GLU A 170 -3.55 19.65 -48.81
CA GLU A 170 -3.61 18.54 -49.76
C GLU A 170 -4.63 17.47 -49.34
N LEU A 171 -4.64 17.07 -48.07
CA LEU A 171 -5.63 16.13 -47.53
C LEU A 171 -7.07 16.63 -47.71
N GLU A 172 -7.33 17.91 -47.45
CA GLU A 172 -8.67 18.48 -47.65
C GLU A 172 -9.07 18.52 -49.14
N ASN A 173 -8.15 18.87 -50.03
CA ASN A 173 -8.36 18.85 -51.48
C ASN A 173 -8.65 17.43 -52.00
N ASN A 174 -8.08 16.40 -51.36
CA ASN A 174 -8.33 14.99 -51.67
C ASN A 174 -9.58 14.43 -50.98
N GLY A 175 -10.40 15.27 -50.34
CA GLY A 175 -11.69 14.88 -49.77
C GLY A 175 -11.64 14.45 -48.30
N VAL A 176 -10.49 14.52 -47.62
CA VAL A 176 -10.36 14.26 -46.18
C VAL A 176 -10.83 15.47 -45.39
N LYS A 177 -12.14 15.60 -45.23
CA LYS A 177 -12.77 16.76 -44.55
C LYS A 177 -12.35 16.84 -43.08
N GLY A 178 -12.06 18.06 -42.62
CA GLY A 178 -11.76 18.35 -41.22
C GLY A 178 -10.30 18.08 -40.81
N ALA A 179 -9.42 17.82 -41.78
CA ALA A 179 -8.01 17.59 -41.54
C ALA A 179 -7.29 18.75 -40.88
N GLY A 180 -7.48 19.98 -41.38
CA GLY A 180 -6.90 21.17 -40.77
C GLY A 180 -7.44 21.44 -39.37
N GLY A 181 -8.72 21.15 -39.14
CA GLY A 181 -9.36 21.27 -37.83
C GLY A 181 -8.77 20.30 -36.80
N MET A 182 -8.60 19.04 -37.18
CA MET A 182 -7.98 18.02 -36.32
C MET A 182 -6.52 18.37 -35.99
N ALA A 183 -5.74 18.79 -37.00
CA ALA A 183 -4.35 19.23 -36.81
C ALA A 183 -4.26 20.43 -35.86
N THR A 184 -5.17 21.40 -36.00
CA THR A 184 -5.24 22.57 -35.12
C THR A 184 -5.52 22.19 -33.68
N GLU A 185 -6.49 21.30 -33.43
CA GLU A 185 -6.77 20.85 -32.07
C GLU A 185 -5.60 20.06 -31.47
N LEU A 186 -4.98 19.15 -32.24
CA LEU A 186 -3.79 18.41 -31.79
C LEU A 186 -2.64 19.36 -31.44
N PHE A 187 -2.37 20.35 -32.31
CA PHE A 187 -1.34 21.36 -32.09
C PHE A 187 -1.60 22.18 -30.82
N GLN A 188 -2.84 22.59 -30.59
CA GLN A 188 -3.24 23.36 -29.41
C GLN A 188 -3.12 22.53 -28.13
N VAL A 189 -3.63 21.30 -28.13
CA VAL A 189 -3.58 20.43 -26.95
C VAL A 189 -2.13 20.06 -26.61
N MET A 190 -1.30 19.70 -27.59
CA MET A 190 0.13 19.47 -27.32
C MET A 190 0.84 20.74 -26.84
N GLY A 191 0.39 21.93 -27.28
CA GLY A 191 0.88 23.20 -26.77
C GLY A 191 0.55 23.43 -25.29
N SER A 192 -0.66 23.05 -24.84
CA SER A 192 -1.05 23.19 -23.44
C SER A 192 -0.34 22.19 -22.52
N LEU A 193 -0.09 20.96 -22.99
CA LEU A 193 0.64 19.94 -22.25
C LEU A 193 2.11 20.28 -21.95
N ARG A 194 2.68 21.30 -22.62
CA ARG A 194 4.06 21.77 -22.36
C ARG A 194 4.16 22.83 -21.27
N SER A 195 3.04 23.43 -20.88
CA SER A 195 3.01 24.61 -19.99
C SER A 195 2.81 24.25 -18.51
N GLU A 196 2.80 22.95 -18.19
CA GLU A 196 2.77 22.38 -16.84
C GLU A 196 4.12 21.72 -16.51
#